data_AF-A0A7S1BY87-F1
#
_entry.id   AF-A0A7S1BY87-F1
#
_cell.length_a   1.000
_cell.length_b   1.000
_cell.length_c   1.000
_cell.angle_alpha   90.00
_cell.angle_beta   90.00
_cell.angle_gamma   90.00
#
_symmetry.space_group_name_H-M   'P 1'
#
loop_
_entity.id
_entity.type
_entity.pdbx_description
1 polymer ?
#
loop_
_entity_poly.entity_id
_entity_poly.type
_entity_poly.pdbx_seq_one_letter_code
_entity_poly.pdbx_strand_id
1 'polypeptide(L)'
;MSEFGKALELSQKHIYQALPRLLSMWFDLTGVCVGRMEKDNSLQSSLQDSQEKANNLISHLIDKVQPCSFYTALPQLIAHICHQHEDTSTIVTSILKRVLEKYPRQAMWALAWLRHSACAVRSSMGDEIFKSTAKKFQRQENMDVHDLLMDSRSLFKYLIDLAKYKPVKDKTNSFSVKLWRGSSPLHAFVPPIKAALSVSHASIEANDRSKDIFPKQVPRMRAFHKDIQLMSSKARPKRITVFAVQPEYADTPAASYELSNQDVGEIHFLLKQEAKGDLRKDARVQDLNNVINRILAGAQSGAHVACQRRLHLRTFSVVCLSEDCGILEWVPNTDSFRNIVTKSYNPQAPRHSRRRRGTNLADFGYLRDAYEKAQQFYFKRGNLKKAALMFEKLCLQKYPPLLYWWFVHNFPNPHAWFEARARFTLSASVWSAVGHIIGLGDRHSENILIDTANGECVHVDFDCIFNKGLNLPRPEVIPFRLTVNMIDAFGPTGTEGTFKGSMISTMSTLRKHRDTLLSVLEPFVKDPVIDWKRNKSKQERGNASKTHINLVAARRSIKVIEERLHGIYNLRNPNFLKYKRTDGVSHDDEDGIHELPLSVEGQIHRMIAEATNNENLVQLYVGWMPWV
;
A
#
# COMPACT_ATOMS: atom_id res chain seq x y z
N MET A 1 -11.81 -12.96 -24.27
CA MET A 1 -10.33 -13.03 -24.23
C MET A 1 -9.69 -12.59 -25.54
N SER A 2 -10.06 -13.19 -26.69
CA SER A 2 -9.46 -12.86 -28.01
C SER A 2 -9.44 -11.36 -28.32
N GLU A 3 -10.55 -10.65 -28.11
CA GLU A 3 -10.63 -9.20 -28.37
C GLU A 3 -9.70 -8.36 -27.47
N PHE A 4 -9.50 -8.75 -26.20
CA PHE A 4 -8.52 -8.09 -25.35
C PHE A 4 -7.08 -8.33 -25.83
N GLY A 5 -6.80 -9.54 -26.32
CA GLY A 5 -5.51 -9.88 -26.94
C GLY A 5 -5.23 -8.98 -28.15
N LYS A 6 -6.17 -8.90 -29.10
CA LYS A 6 -6.06 -8.02 -30.27
C LYS A 6 -5.91 -6.55 -29.88
N ALA A 7 -6.66 -6.08 -28.88
CA ALA A 7 -6.54 -4.71 -28.41
C ALA A 7 -5.14 -4.41 -27.88
N LEU A 8 -4.52 -5.33 -27.13
CA LEU A 8 -3.16 -5.20 -26.62
C LEU A 8 -2.09 -5.26 -27.72
N GLU A 9 -2.33 -6.01 -28.80
CA GLU A 9 -1.46 -6.02 -29.98
C GLU A 9 -1.46 -4.65 -30.69
N LEU A 10 -2.61 -3.98 -30.75
CA LEU A 10 -2.79 -2.72 -31.47
C LEU A 10 -2.40 -1.49 -30.64
N SER A 11 -2.71 -1.47 -29.35
CA SER A 11 -2.47 -0.31 -28.48
C SER A 11 -2.25 -0.69 -27.02
N GLN A 12 -1.27 -0.03 -26.40
CA GLN A 12 -0.97 -0.19 -24.97
C GLN A 12 -1.63 0.88 -24.08
N LYS A 13 -2.47 1.76 -24.65
CA LYS A 13 -3.09 2.88 -23.91
C LYS A 13 -3.92 2.42 -22.70
N HIS A 14 -4.65 1.31 -22.85
CA HIS A 14 -5.54 0.77 -21.80
C HIS A 14 -4.95 -0.45 -21.08
N ILE A 15 -3.61 -0.57 -21.02
CA ILE A 15 -2.94 -1.76 -20.49
C ILE A 15 -3.35 -2.13 -19.06
N TYR A 16 -3.46 -1.15 -18.16
CA TYR A 16 -3.86 -1.37 -16.75
C TYR A 16 -5.31 -1.84 -16.56
N GLN A 17 -6.12 -1.80 -17.63
CA GLN A 17 -7.47 -2.36 -17.64
C GLN A 17 -7.53 -3.67 -18.41
N ALA A 18 -6.95 -3.71 -19.61
CA ALA A 18 -7.06 -4.85 -20.52
C ALA A 18 -6.23 -6.05 -20.08
N LEU A 19 -4.95 -5.84 -19.71
CA LEU A 19 -4.03 -6.93 -19.38
C LEU A 19 -4.42 -7.64 -18.06
N PRO A 20 -4.69 -6.94 -16.94
CA PRO A 20 -5.10 -7.62 -15.72
C PRO A 20 -6.41 -8.41 -15.87
N ARG A 21 -7.39 -7.88 -16.62
CA ARG A 21 -8.65 -8.59 -16.93
C ARG A 21 -8.40 -9.83 -17.79
N LEU A 22 -7.58 -9.71 -18.83
CA LEU A 22 -7.20 -10.83 -19.69
C LEU A 22 -6.58 -11.96 -18.86
N LEU A 23 -5.60 -11.64 -18.03
CA LEU A 23 -4.93 -12.61 -17.16
C LEU A 23 -5.90 -13.22 -16.13
N SER A 24 -6.78 -12.42 -15.53
CA SER A 24 -7.79 -12.94 -14.59
C SER A 24 -8.74 -13.93 -15.26
N MET A 25 -9.26 -13.60 -16.44
CA MET A 25 -10.13 -14.53 -17.18
C MET A 25 -9.39 -15.82 -17.57
N TRP A 26 -8.13 -15.70 -17.97
CA TRP A 26 -7.30 -16.85 -18.31
C TRP A 26 -7.08 -17.76 -17.10
N PHE A 27 -6.63 -17.21 -15.97
CA PHE A 27 -6.41 -17.98 -14.74
C PHE A 27 -7.70 -18.56 -14.16
N ASP A 28 -8.81 -17.82 -14.21
CA ASP A 28 -10.11 -18.33 -13.75
C ASP A 28 -10.58 -19.51 -14.62
N LEU A 29 -10.35 -19.49 -15.94
CA LEU A 29 -10.72 -20.57 -16.87
C LEU A 29 -9.83 -21.81 -16.68
N THR A 30 -8.50 -21.63 -16.61
CA THR A 30 -7.56 -22.74 -16.43
C THR A 30 -7.60 -23.31 -15.02
N GLY A 31 -8.05 -22.53 -14.04
CA GLY A 31 -8.20 -22.92 -12.64
C GLY A 31 -9.42 -23.81 -12.35
N VAL A 32 -10.32 -24.01 -13.33
CA VAL A 32 -11.47 -24.93 -13.17
C VAL A 32 -10.98 -26.37 -13.17
N CYS A 33 -10.98 -27.02 -12.00
CA CYS A 33 -10.59 -28.42 -11.86
C CYS A 33 -11.58 -29.35 -12.58
N VAL A 34 -11.06 -30.18 -13.47
CA VAL A 34 -11.80 -31.22 -14.20
C VAL A 34 -12.44 -32.27 -13.26
N GLY A 35 -11.81 -32.58 -12.12
CA GLY A 35 -12.26 -33.65 -11.20
C GLY A 35 -13.50 -33.38 -10.35
N ARG A 36 -14.24 -32.27 -10.53
CA ARG A 36 -15.53 -32.02 -9.84
C ARG A 36 -16.76 -32.28 -10.69
N MET A 37 -16.59 -32.55 -11.99
CA MET A 37 -17.69 -32.87 -12.90
C MET A 37 -17.68 -34.37 -13.22
N GLU A 38 -17.82 -35.23 -12.20
CA GLU A 38 -17.84 -36.70 -12.37
C GLU A 38 -19.06 -37.24 -13.15
N LYS A 39 -19.87 -36.39 -13.81
CA LYS A 39 -21.15 -36.83 -14.41
C LYS A 39 -21.36 -36.51 -15.89
N ASP A 40 -20.51 -35.72 -16.55
CA ASP A 40 -20.70 -35.38 -17.98
C ASP A 40 -19.37 -35.30 -18.76
N ASN A 41 -19.03 -36.37 -19.47
CA ASN A 41 -17.81 -36.47 -20.30
C ASN A 41 -17.74 -35.42 -21.43
N SER A 42 -18.89 -34.94 -21.94
CA SER A 42 -18.97 -33.96 -23.03
C SER A 42 -18.62 -32.53 -22.57
N LEU A 43 -18.99 -32.16 -21.34
CA LEU A 43 -18.63 -30.87 -20.75
C LEU A 43 -17.15 -30.82 -20.41
N GLN A 44 -16.59 -31.95 -19.96
CA GLN A 44 -15.17 -32.08 -19.65
C GLN A 44 -14.29 -31.90 -20.89
N SER A 45 -14.61 -32.55 -22.01
CA SER A 45 -13.86 -32.36 -23.26
C SER A 45 -13.98 -30.93 -23.79
N SER A 46 -15.18 -30.36 -23.76
CA SER A 46 -15.41 -28.96 -24.17
C SER A 46 -14.62 -27.95 -23.31
N LEU A 47 -14.49 -28.21 -22.01
CA LEU A 47 -13.70 -27.39 -21.10
C LEU A 47 -12.20 -27.52 -21.40
N GLN A 48 -11.69 -28.73 -21.63
CA GLN A 48 -10.30 -28.97 -22.00
C GLN A 48 -9.93 -28.27 -23.31
N ASP A 49 -10.77 -28.40 -24.35
CA ASP A 49 -10.60 -27.69 -25.62
C ASP A 49 -10.55 -26.16 -25.42
N SER A 50 -11.38 -25.64 -24.51
CA SER A 50 -11.42 -24.21 -24.19
C SER A 50 -10.17 -23.75 -23.44
N GLN A 51 -9.64 -24.58 -22.53
CA GLN A 51 -8.40 -24.31 -21.81
C GLN A 51 -7.19 -24.32 -22.75
N GLU A 52 -7.12 -25.28 -23.68
CA GLU A 52 -6.06 -25.37 -24.68
C GLU A 52 -6.10 -24.17 -25.64
N LYS A 53 -7.28 -23.81 -26.15
CA LYS A 53 -7.47 -22.59 -26.97
C LYS A 53 -7.02 -21.33 -26.24
N ALA A 54 -7.30 -21.22 -24.94
CA ALA A 54 -6.86 -20.09 -24.13
C ALA A 54 -5.33 -20.05 -23.96
N ASN A 55 -4.71 -21.19 -23.66
CA ASN A 55 -3.26 -21.30 -23.55
C ASN A 55 -2.57 -20.95 -24.89
N ASN A 56 -3.08 -21.45 -26.01
CA ASN A 56 -2.57 -21.13 -27.34
C ASN A 56 -2.69 -19.64 -27.68
N LEU A 57 -3.80 -19.00 -27.29
CA LEU A 57 -3.98 -17.56 -27.46
C LEU A 57 -2.93 -16.76 -26.66
N ILE A 58 -2.71 -17.11 -25.40
CA ILE A 58 -1.72 -16.41 -24.56
C ILE A 58 -0.31 -16.64 -25.09
N SER A 59 0.05 -17.87 -25.48
CA SER A 59 1.35 -18.18 -26.09
C SER A 59 1.63 -17.31 -27.32
N HIS A 60 0.64 -17.14 -28.21
CA HIS A 60 0.76 -16.26 -29.37
C HIS A 60 0.92 -14.78 -28.99
N LEU A 61 0.21 -14.33 -27.95
CA LEU A 61 0.30 -12.96 -27.46
C LEU A 61 1.65 -12.64 -26.85
N ILE A 62 2.33 -13.61 -26.22
CA ILE A 62 3.66 -13.42 -25.64
C ILE A 62 4.65 -12.95 -26.69
N ASP A 63 4.57 -13.50 -27.90
CA ASP A 63 5.51 -13.16 -28.97
C ASP A 63 5.28 -11.78 -29.57
N LYS A 64 4.02 -11.37 -29.66
CA LYS A 64 3.63 -10.10 -30.25
C LYS A 64 3.67 -8.91 -29.30
N VAL A 65 3.36 -9.13 -28.02
CA VAL A 65 3.30 -8.09 -27.01
C VAL A 65 4.70 -7.85 -26.42
N GLN A 66 4.99 -6.59 -26.10
CA GLN A 66 6.29 -6.23 -25.55
C GLN A 66 6.46 -6.70 -24.10
N PRO A 67 7.69 -7.06 -23.67
CA PRO A 67 7.94 -7.47 -22.28
C PRO A 67 7.58 -6.39 -21.24
N CYS A 68 7.68 -5.10 -21.60
CA CYS A 68 7.29 -4.00 -20.72
C CYS A 68 5.81 -4.06 -20.31
N SER A 69 4.94 -4.56 -21.18
CA SER A 69 3.53 -4.67 -20.89
C SER A 69 3.30 -5.64 -19.74
N PHE A 70 3.95 -6.81 -19.78
CA PHE A 70 3.89 -7.80 -18.72
C PHE A 70 4.56 -7.36 -17.42
N TYR A 71 5.51 -6.41 -17.48
CA TYR A 71 6.09 -5.81 -16.27
C TYR A 71 5.01 -5.22 -15.35
N THR A 72 4.00 -4.57 -15.94
CA THR A 72 2.88 -3.94 -15.19
C THR A 72 1.99 -4.95 -14.46
N ALA A 73 2.05 -6.23 -14.85
CA ALA A 73 1.27 -7.32 -14.27
C ALA A 73 2.14 -8.39 -13.57
N LEU A 74 3.42 -8.12 -13.29
CA LEU A 74 4.34 -9.03 -12.58
C LEU A 74 3.75 -9.58 -11.26
N PRO A 75 3.37 -8.73 -10.28
CA PRO A 75 2.19 -8.91 -9.50
C PRO A 75 1.33 -10.17 -9.73
N GLN A 76 0.45 -10.12 -10.72
CA GLN A 76 -0.56 -11.15 -10.97
C GLN A 76 0.05 -12.46 -11.50
N LEU A 77 1.09 -12.35 -12.33
CA LEU A 77 1.82 -13.49 -12.90
C LEU A 77 2.54 -14.30 -11.81
N ILE A 78 3.25 -13.61 -10.92
CA ILE A 78 3.99 -14.20 -9.80
C ILE A 78 3.05 -14.99 -8.88
N ALA A 79 1.86 -14.46 -8.63
CA ALA A 79 0.85 -15.11 -7.78
C ALA A 79 0.38 -16.47 -8.35
N HIS A 80 0.41 -16.63 -9.66
CA HIS A 80 -0.06 -17.83 -10.37
C HIS A 80 1.08 -18.68 -10.95
N ILE A 81 2.31 -18.52 -10.47
CA ILE A 81 3.43 -19.35 -10.92
C ILE A 81 3.23 -20.83 -10.56
N CYS A 82 2.59 -21.14 -9.43
CA CYS A 82 2.27 -22.52 -9.04
C CYS A 82 0.81 -22.86 -9.38
N HIS A 83 0.42 -22.65 -10.64
CA HIS A 83 -0.92 -22.96 -11.11
C HIS A 83 -1.15 -24.48 -11.17
N GLN A 84 -2.40 -24.93 -11.02
CA GLN A 84 -2.74 -26.37 -11.01
C GLN A 84 -2.56 -27.02 -12.40
N HIS A 85 -2.89 -26.29 -13.46
CA HIS A 85 -2.67 -26.70 -14.84
C HIS A 85 -1.21 -26.46 -15.24
N GLU A 86 -0.52 -27.51 -15.70
CA GLU A 86 0.92 -27.50 -16.01
C GLU A 86 1.26 -26.56 -17.17
N ASP A 87 0.50 -26.59 -18.27
CA ASP A 87 0.75 -25.69 -19.41
C ASP A 87 0.66 -24.21 -19.03
N THR A 88 -0.34 -23.82 -18.24
CA THR A 88 -0.49 -22.45 -17.75
C THR A 88 0.72 -22.04 -16.92
N SER A 89 1.20 -22.92 -16.04
CA SER A 89 2.41 -22.70 -15.22
C SER A 89 3.66 -22.51 -16.09
N THR A 90 3.81 -23.32 -17.14
CA THR A 90 4.89 -23.21 -18.13
C THR A 90 4.85 -21.91 -18.90
N ILE A 91 3.66 -21.49 -19.36
CA ILE A 91 3.44 -20.21 -20.06
C ILE A 91 3.78 -19.03 -19.14
N VAL A 92 3.30 -19.03 -17.90
CA VAL A 92 3.64 -17.98 -16.91
C VAL A 92 5.14 -17.90 -16.69
N THR A 93 5.81 -19.05 -16.53
CA THR A 93 7.26 -19.13 -16.36
C THR A 93 8.01 -18.55 -17.56
N SER A 94 7.52 -18.80 -18.78
CA SER A 94 8.06 -18.22 -20.02
C SER A 94 7.93 -16.69 -20.04
N ILE A 95 6.76 -16.15 -19.66
CA ILE A 95 6.55 -14.70 -19.56
C ILE A 95 7.55 -14.07 -18.58
N LEU A 96 7.68 -14.65 -17.39
CA LEU A 96 8.58 -14.13 -16.35
C LEU A 96 10.05 -14.16 -16.79
N LYS A 97 10.49 -15.23 -17.49
CA LYS A 97 11.83 -15.32 -18.09
C LYS A 97 12.04 -14.17 -19.10
N ARG A 98 11.09 -13.94 -20.01
CA ARG A 98 11.17 -12.87 -21.03
C ARG A 98 11.24 -11.47 -20.43
N VAL A 99 10.52 -11.21 -19.34
CA VAL A 99 10.60 -9.93 -18.61
C VAL A 99 11.95 -9.77 -17.91
N LEU A 100 12.45 -10.82 -17.25
CA LEU A 100 13.74 -10.80 -16.57
C LEU A 100 14.91 -10.65 -17.56
N GLU A 101 14.81 -11.24 -18.74
CA GLU A 101 15.78 -11.07 -19.82
C GLU A 101 15.85 -9.62 -20.31
N LYS A 102 14.70 -8.94 -20.45
CA LYS A 102 14.69 -7.56 -20.95
C LYS A 102 15.12 -6.54 -19.89
N TYR A 103 14.72 -6.75 -18.63
CA TYR A 103 14.93 -5.81 -17.52
C TYR A 103 15.53 -6.50 -16.28
N PRO A 104 16.76 -7.05 -16.36
CA PRO A 104 17.31 -7.91 -15.31
C PRO A 104 17.46 -7.19 -13.97
N ARG A 105 17.89 -5.93 -13.97
CA ARG A 105 18.19 -5.18 -12.74
C ARG A 105 16.92 -4.80 -11.97
N GLN A 106 15.84 -4.45 -12.67
CA GLN A 106 14.56 -4.04 -12.08
C GLN A 106 13.67 -5.25 -11.76
N ALA A 107 13.51 -6.18 -12.71
CA ALA A 107 12.62 -7.34 -12.54
C ALA A 107 13.14 -8.33 -11.49
N MET A 108 14.46 -8.39 -11.27
CA MET A 108 15.07 -9.18 -10.20
C MET A 108 14.45 -8.84 -8.84
N TRP A 109 14.24 -7.56 -8.51
CA TRP A 109 13.66 -7.19 -7.21
C TRP A 109 12.26 -7.75 -7.00
N ALA A 110 11.44 -7.84 -8.06
CA ALA A 110 10.11 -8.44 -7.97
C ALA A 110 10.13 -9.98 -7.92
N LEU A 111 11.13 -10.62 -8.54
CA LEU A 111 11.16 -12.08 -8.74
C LEU A 111 12.07 -12.85 -7.77
N ALA A 112 13.12 -12.23 -7.23
CA ALA A 112 14.15 -12.94 -6.47
C ALA A 112 13.64 -13.56 -5.15
N TRP A 113 12.56 -13.03 -4.57
CA TRP A 113 11.94 -13.62 -3.38
C TRP A 113 11.38 -15.02 -3.63
N LEU A 114 11.04 -15.36 -4.89
CA LEU A 114 10.55 -16.69 -5.24
C LEU A 114 11.54 -17.79 -4.81
N ARG A 115 12.84 -17.51 -4.90
CA ARG A 115 13.95 -18.40 -4.50
C ARG A 115 14.10 -18.59 -2.99
N HIS A 116 13.37 -17.79 -2.20
CA HIS A 116 13.32 -17.83 -0.72
C HIS A 116 11.91 -18.13 -0.19
N SER A 117 11.02 -18.60 -1.07
CA SER A 117 9.66 -19.02 -0.73
C SER A 117 9.67 -20.26 0.18
N ALA A 118 8.74 -20.34 1.13
CA ALA A 118 8.57 -21.53 1.98
C ALA A 118 8.03 -22.73 1.20
N CYS A 119 7.26 -22.48 0.13
CA CYS A 119 6.82 -23.53 -0.80
C CYS A 119 7.98 -24.00 -1.69
N ALA A 120 8.34 -25.29 -1.58
CA ALA A 120 9.45 -25.90 -2.33
C ALA A 120 9.25 -25.86 -3.85
N VAL A 121 8.03 -26.10 -4.34
CA VAL A 121 7.70 -26.01 -5.77
C VAL A 121 7.98 -24.61 -6.30
N ARG A 122 7.48 -23.58 -5.60
CA ARG A 122 7.70 -22.17 -5.95
C ARG A 122 9.18 -21.79 -5.93
N SER A 123 9.92 -22.27 -4.93
CA SER A 123 11.36 -22.04 -4.84
C SER A 123 12.12 -22.68 -5.99
N SER A 124 11.76 -23.91 -6.38
CA SER A 124 12.36 -24.61 -7.51
C SER A 124 12.14 -23.84 -8.82
N MET A 125 10.89 -23.43 -9.08
CA MET A 125 10.55 -22.63 -10.26
C MET A 125 11.27 -21.28 -10.30
N GLY A 126 11.36 -20.60 -9.15
CA GLY A 126 12.13 -19.36 -9.02
C GLY A 126 13.61 -19.57 -9.35
N ASP A 127 14.22 -20.64 -8.85
CA ASP A 127 15.61 -20.98 -9.19
C ASP A 127 15.77 -21.33 -10.67
N GLU A 128 14.80 -22.02 -11.28
CA GLU A 128 14.82 -22.35 -12.71
C GLU A 128 14.79 -21.09 -13.59
N ILE A 129 13.92 -20.13 -13.29
CA ILE A 129 13.82 -18.84 -14.01
C ILE A 129 15.17 -18.13 -14.03
N PHE A 130 15.79 -17.97 -12.86
CA PHE A 130 17.06 -17.26 -12.73
C PHE A 130 18.22 -18.02 -13.38
N LYS A 131 18.32 -19.34 -13.18
CA LYS A 131 19.38 -20.16 -13.79
C LYS A 131 19.28 -20.21 -15.31
N SER A 132 18.06 -20.39 -15.84
CA SER A 132 17.81 -20.41 -17.30
C SER A 132 18.19 -19.08 -17.94
N THR A 133 17.78 -17.97 -17.30
CA THR A 133 18.06 -16.62 -17.81
C THR A 133 19.55 -16.29 -17.73
N ALA A 134 20.22 -16.61 -16.62
CA ALA A 134 21.65 -16.41 -16.47
C ALA A 134 22.46 -17.22 -17.48
N LYS A 135 22.11 -18.49 -17.73
CA LYS A 135 22.76 -19.31 -18.78
C LYS A 135 22.66 -18.68 -20.17
N LYS A 136 21.57 -17.97 -20.47
CA LYS A 136 21.40 -17.24 -21.74
C LYS A 136 22.37 -16.06 -21.83
N PHE A 137 22.53 -15.30 -20.75
CA PHE A 137 23.50 -14.19 -20.68
C PHE A 137 24.95 -14.69 -20.70
N GLN A 138 25.23 -15.84 -20.10
CA GLN A 138 26.53 -16.50 -20.22
C GLN A 138 26.89 -16.82 -21.68
N ARG A 139 25.92 -17.32 -22.46
CA ARG A 139 26.10 -17.56 -23.91
C ARG A 139 26.27 -16.28 -24.73
N GLN A 140 25.79 -15.15 -24.21
CA GLN A 140 25.93 -13.83 -24.82
C GLN A 140 27.18 -13.08 -24.31
N GLU A 141 28.05 -13.76 -23.56
CA GLU A 141 29.28 -13.20 -22.96
C GLU A 141 29.04 -12.00 -22.01
N ASN A 142 27.80 -11.82 -21.52
CA ASN A 142 27.47 -10.77 -20.57
C ASN A 142 27.56 -11.30 -19.13
N MET A 143 28.79 -11.42 -18.62
CA MET A 143 29.07 -11.97 -17.30
C MET A 143 28.57 -11.08 -16.16
N ASP A 144 28.55 -9.76 -16.33
CA ASP A 144 28.07 -8.82 -15.29
C ASP A 144 26.61 -9.07 -14.92
N VAL A 145 25.75 -9.28 -15.93
CA VAL A 145 24.33 -9.58 -15.70
C VAL A 145 24.14 -11.02 -15.21
N HIS A 146 24.96 -11.95 -15.68
CA HIS A 146 24.96 -13.32 -15.17
C HIS A 146 25.22 -13.34 -13.65
N ASP A 147 26.30 -12.69 -13.21
CA ASP A 147 26.73 -12.69 -11.82
C ASP A 147 25.73 -11.92 -10.93
N LEU A 148 25.18 -10.80 -11.42
CA LEU A 148 24.08 -10.09 -10.76
C LEU A 148 22.90 -11.00 -10.44
N LEU A 149 22.44 -11.78 -11.44
CA LEU A 149 21.29 -12.67 -11.27
C LEU A 149 21.60 -13.80 -10.28
N MET A 150 22.83 -14.31 -10.27
CA MET A 150 23.26 -15.34 -9.32
C MET A 150 23.38 -14.79 -7.89
N ASP A 151 24.06 -13.67 -7.72
CA ASP A 151 24.30 -12.98 -6.44
C ASP A 151 23.03 -12.41 -5.83
N SER A 152 21.97 -12.19 -6.61
CA SER A 152 20.65 -11.80 -6.09
C SER A 152 20.17 -12.72 -4.96
N ARG A 153 20.51 -14.03 -4.99
CA ARG A 153 20.16 -14.98 -3.93
C ARG A 153 20.82 -14.62 -2.61
N SER A 154 22.12 -14.33 -2.65
CA SER A 154 22.92 -14.07 -1.45
C SER A 154 22.57 -12.71 -0.86
N LEU A 155 22.28 -11.72 -1.71
CA LEU A 155 21.81 -10.40 -1.29
C LEU A 155 20.45 -10.48 -0.58
N PHE A 156 19.48 -11.18 -1.17
CA PHE A 156 18.17 -11.38 -0.53
C PHE A 156 18.31 -12.14 0.79
N LYS A 157 19.13 -13.19 0.83
CA LYS A 157 19.41 -13.93 2.07
C LYS A 157 19.97 -13.01 3.16
N TYR A 158 20.94 -12.16 2.82
CA TYR A 158 21.51 -11.19 3.75
C TYR A 158 20.44 -10.23 4.32
N LEU A 159 19.59 -9.67 3.47
CA LEU A 159 18.52 -8.76 3.91
C LEU A 159 17.46 -9.48 4.76
N ILE A 160 17.13 -10.74 4.44
CA ILE A 160 16.22 -11.57 5.24
C ILE A 160 16.83 -11.85 6.62
N ASP A 161 18.10 -12.26 6.67
CA ASP A 161 18.80 -12.56 7.92
C ASP A 161 18.88 -11.30 8.80
N LEU A 162 19.13 -10.12 8.21
CA LEU A 162 19.06 -8.83 8.92
C LEU A 162 17.66 -8.48 9.43
N ALA A 163 16.62 -8.72 8.63
CA ALA A 163 15.24 -8.47 9.05
C ALA A 163 14.87 -9.34 10.26
N LYS A 164 15.30 -10.60 10.26
CA LYS A 164 15.05 -11.60 11.32
C LYS A 164 15.96 -11.43 12.55
N TYR A 165 17.10 -10.76 12.39
CA TYR A 165 18.04 -10.54 13.48
C TYR A 165 17.38 -9.79 14.65
N LYS A 166 17.59 -10.31 15.87
CA LYS A 166 17.13 -9.68 17.11
C LYS A 166 18.35 -9.40 17.98
N PRO A 167 18.70 -8.13 18.21
CA PRO A 167 19.87 -7.80 19.03
C PRO A 167 19.66 -8.25 20.48
N VAL A 168 20.72 -8.81 21.09
CA VAL A 168 20.71 -9.40 22.44
C VAL A 168 20.76 -8.34 23.56
N LYS A 169 21.21 -7.11 23.25
CA LYS A 169 21.31 -6.01 24.23
C LYS A 169 20.24 -4.96 23.95
N ASP A 170 19.33 -4.76 24.91
CA ASP A 170 18.15 -3.90 24.77
C ASP A 170 18.42 -2.38 24.84
N LYS A 171 19.65 -1.94 25.11
CA LYS A 171 19.94 -0.53 25.43
C LYS A 171 20.41 0.35 24.27
N THR A 172 20.81 -0.20 23.12
CA THR A 172 21.28 0.61 21.99
C THR A 172 20.27 0.61 20.84
N ASN A 173 19.88 1.81 20.39
CA ASN A 173 19.01 2.02 19.23
C ASN A 173 19.73 1.80 17.88
N SER A 174 21.02 1.43 17.91
CA SER A 174 21.78 1.05 16.73
C SER A 174 22.68 -0.15 17.02
N PHE A 175 23.05 -0.86 15.96
CA PHE A 175 24.03 -1.94 15.98
C PHE A 175 24.79 -1.99 14.65
N SER A 176 26.05 -2.38 14.69
CA SER A 176 26.88 -2.52 13.50
C SER A 176 26.79 -3.94 12.94
N VAL A 177 26.83 -4.08 11.62
CA VAL A 177 26.73 -5.38 10.94
C VAL A 177 27.92 -5.67 10.03
N LYS A 178 28.17 -6.96 9.80
CA LYS A 178 29.06 -7.39 8.72
C LYS A 178 28.41 -7.04 7.38
N LEU A 179 29.15 -6.37 6.51
CA LEU A 179 28.69 -5.97 5.19
C LEU A 179 28.57 -7.19 4.26
N TRP A 180 27.59 -7.15 3.36
CA TRP A 180 27.43 -8.15 2.31
C TRP A 180 28.63 -8.16 1.37
N ARG A 181 29.02 -9.36 0.91
CA ARG A 181 30.05 -9.58 -0.11
C ARG A 181 29.52 -10.62 -1.10
N GLY A 182 29.45 -10.27 -2.37
CA GLY A 182 29.13 -11.15 -3.49
C GLY A 182 30.25 -11.17 -4.52
N SER A 183 30.05 -11.93 -5.59
CA SER A 183 30.99 -11.98 -6.72
C SER A 183 30.93 -10.67 -7.52
N SER A 184 29.72 -10.14 -7.66
CA SER A 184 29.41 -8.86 -8.27
C SER A 184 29.63 -7.72 -7.28
N PRO A 185 30.14 -6.57 -7.75
CA PRO A 185 30.14 -5.36 -6.97
C PRO A 185 28.70 -4.89 -6.69
N LEU A 186 28.49 -4.20 -5.57
CA LEU A 186 27.15 -3.75 -5.19
C LEU A 186 26.54 -2.78 -6.23
N HIS A 187 27.37 -2.04 -6.96
CA HIS A 187 26.90 -1.08 -7.98
C HIS A 187 26.26 -1.74 -9.20
N ALA A 188 26.39 -3.06 -9.35
CA ALA A 188 25.61 -3.82 -10.33
C ALA A 188 24.10 -3.69 -10.06
N PHE A 189 23.71 -3.58 -8.78
CA PHE A 189 22.33 -3.50 -8.31
C PHE A 189 21.78 -2.06 -8.35
N VAL A 190 20.51 -1.94 -8.74
CA VAL A 190 19.74 -0.70 -8.55
C VAL A 190 19.15 -0.68 -7.14
N PRO A 191 19.11 0.48 -6.46
CA PRO A 191 18.40 0.58 -5.19
C PRO A 191 16.90 0.36 -5.43
N PRO A 192 16.19 -0.37 -4.55
CA PRO A 192 14.76 -0.65 -4.70
C PRO A 192 13.91 0.57 -4.32
N ILE A 193 14.12 1.70 -5.00
CA ILE A 193 13.36 2.94 -4.84
C ILE A 193 12.27 3.04 -5.91
N LYS A 194 11.19 3.77 -5.62
CA LYS A 194 10.09 3.99 -6.56
C LYS A 194 10.59 4.50 -7.90
N ALA A 195 11.50 5.48 -7.91
CA ALA A 195 12.03 6.07 -9.14
C ALA A 195 12.77 5.06 -10.05
N ALA A 196 13.34 4.01 -9.48
CA ALA A 196 14.09 2.98 -10.20
C ALA A 196 13.21 1.83 -10.70
N LEU A 197 12.16 1.49 -9.94
CA LEU A 197 11.30 0.33 -10.20
C LEU A 197 9.97 0.69 -10.87
N SER A 198 9.59 1.97 -10.89
CA SER A 198 8.34 2.41 -11.54
C SER A 198 8.55 2.61 -13.03
N VAL A 199 7.56 2.19 -13.81
CA VAL A 199 7.57 2.36 -15.25
C VAL A 199 7.07 3.75 -15.64
N SER A 200 7.73 4.41 -16.60
CA SER A 200 7.24 5.66 -17.19
C SER A 200 6.05 5.40 -18.11
N HIS A 201 4.88 5.91 -17.74
CA HIS A 201 3.65 5.74 -18.52
C HIS A 201 3.72 6.36 -19.92
N ALA A 202 4.34 7.54 -20.06
CA ALA A 202 4.51 8.18 -21.36
C ALA A 202 5.31 7.27 -22.33
N SER A 203 6.25 6.49 -21.80
CA SER A 203 7.03 5.53 -22.58
C SER A 203 6.19 4.32 -23.01
N ILE A 204 5.27 3.84 -22.17
CA ILE A 204 4.35 2.73 -22.53
C ILE A 204 3.36 3.18 -23.61
N GLU A 205 2.75 4.37 -23.46
CA GLU A 205 1.72 4.85 -24.38
C GLU A 205 2.28 5.24 -25.76
N ALA A 206 3.56 5.66 -25.82
CA ALA A 206 4.22 5.99 -27.07
C ALA A 206 4.47 4.78 -28.00
N ASN A 207 4.31 3.54 -27.50
CA ASN A 207 4.51 2.28 -28.24
C ASN A 207 5.85 2.19 -29.01
N ASP A 208 6.83 2.99 -28.61
CA ASP A 208 8.12 3.09 -29.27
C ASP A 208 9.01 1.93 -28.79
N ARG A 209 9.23 0.95 -29.67
CA ARG A 209 10.02 -0.25 -29.36
C ARG A 209 11.47 0.05 -28.98
N SER A 210 11.96 1.26 -29.27
CA SER A 210 13.35 1.66 -29.06
C SER A 210 13.62 2.35 -27.72
N LYS A 211 12.60 2.90 -27.06
CA LYS A 211 12.77 3.67 -25.80
C LYS A 211 12.68 2.77 -24.58
N ASP A 212 13.67 2.91 -23.70
CA ASP A 212 13.60 2.31 -22.37
C ASP A 212 12.42 2.90 -21.59
N ILE A 213 11.73 2.03 -20.87
CA ILE A 213 10.55 2.35 -20.08
C ILE A 213 10.94 2.90 -18.70
N PHE A 214 12.18 2.65 -18.28
CA PHE A 214 12.75 3.18 -17.05
C PHE A 214 13.53 4.47 -17.32
N PRO A 215 13.67 5.37 -16.34
CA PRO A 215 14.52 6.54 -16.46
C PRO A 215 15.97 6.14 -16.82
N LYS A 216 16.63 6.89 -17.70
CA LYS A 216 18.02 6.58 -18.10
C LYS A 216 19.04 6.75 -16.95
N GLN A 217 18.75 7.66 -16.02
CA GLN A 217 19.64 8.02 -14.90
C GLN A 217 19.19 7.38 -13.58
N VAL A 218 19.06 6.05 -13.54
CA VAL A 218 18.74 5.34 -12.29
C VAL A 218 20.03 5.15 -11.47
N PRO A 219 20.06 5.57 -10.19
CA PRO A 219 21.25 5.42 -9.36
C PRO A 219 21.64 3.95 -9.14
N ARG A 220 22.91 3.71 -8.78
CA ARG A 220 23.49 2.39 -8.48
C ARG A 220 23.88 2.30 -7.02
N MET A 221 23.71 1.13 -6.40
CA MET A 221 24.03 0.93 -4.98
C MET A 221 25.55 0.83 -4.78
N ARG A 222 26.19 1.79 -4.12
CA ARG A 222 27.63 1.76 -3.89
C ARG A 222 28.02 0.95 -2.66
N ALA A 223 27.41 1.25 -1.52
CA ALA A 223 27.74 0.61 -0.24
C ALA A 223 26.57 0.66 0.75
N PHE A 224 26.52 -0.32 1.67
CA PHE A 224 25.69 -0.26 2.86
C PHE A 224 26.40 0.50 3.98
N HIS A 225 25.66 1.32 4.72
CA HIS A 225 26.15 1.89 5.97
C HIS A 225 26.34 0.79 7.03
N LYS A 226 27.41 0.89 7.83
CA LYS A 226 27.75 -0.15 8.83
C LYS A 226 26.76 -0.19 9.99
N ASP A 227 26.28 0.97 10.42
CA ASP A 227 25.35 1.08 11.54
C ASP A 227 23.91 1.06 11.07
N ILE A 228 23.14 0.12 11.62
CA ILE A 228 21.72 -0.05 11.40
C ILE A 228 20.97 0.52 12.60
N GLN A 229 19.95 1.32 12.35
CA GLN A 229 19.10 1.86 13.40
C GLN A 229 17.89 0.95 13.65
N LEU A 230 17.56 0.74 14.92
CA LEU A 230 16.42 -0.05 15.35
C LEU A 230 15.26 0.86 15.73
N MET A 231 14.12 0.67 15.09
CA MET A 231 12.95 1.50 15.34
C MET A 231 12.20 1.05 16.60
N SER A 232 11.72 2.01 17.38
CA SER A 232 10.92 1.79 18.59
C SER A 232 9.48 1.41 18.21
N SER A 233 9.24 0.16 17.82
CA SER A 233 7.91 -0.39 17.60
C SER A 233 7.80 -1.82 18.12
N LYS A 234 6.59 -2.38 18.19
CA LYS A 234 6.35 -3.76 18.61
C LYS A 234 7.12 -4.79 17.76
N ALA A 235 7.29 -4.51 16.46
CA ALA A 235 8.00 -5.38 15.54
C ALA A 235 9.53 -5.12 15.52
N ARG A 236 9.99 -4.00 16.11
CA ARG A 236 11.38 -3.52 16.07
C ARG A 236 12.02 -3.65 14.67
N PRO A 237 11.45 -3.00 13.65
CA PRO A 237 12.00 -3.01 12.30
C PRO A 237 13.31 -2.22 12.23
N LYS A 238 14.11 -2.48 11.20
CA LYS A 238 15.48 -1.96 11.08
C LYS A 238 15.54 -0.94 9.96
N ARG A 239 16.06 0.24 10.23
CA ARG A 239 16.36 1.25 9.22
C ARG A 239 17.80 1.05 8.74
N ILE A 240 17.95 0.72 7.46
CA ILE A 240 19.23 0.59 6.77
C ILE A 240 19.48 1.82 5.90
N THR A 241 20.74 2.17 5.71
CA THR A 241 21.16 3.24 4.80
C THR A 241 22.04 2.68 3.70
N VAL A 242 21.78 3.10 2.47
CA VAL A 242 22.52 2.73 1.27
C VAL A 242 23.03 4.01 0.63
N PHE A 243 24.32 4.05 0.34
CA PHE A 243 24.93 5.08 -0.49
C PHE A 243 24.75 4.70 -1.95
N ALA A 244 24.34 5.66 -2.79
CA ALA A 244 24.10 5.42 -4.19
C ALA A 244 24.78 6.47 -5.07
N VAL A 245 25.33 6.02 -6.20
CA VAL A 245 26.04 6.85 -7.18
C VAL A 245 25.26 6.91 -8.49
N GLN A 246 25.52 7.94 -9.30
CA GLN A 246 24.99 7.96 -10.66
C GLN A 246 25.64 6.86 -11.51
N PRO A 247 24.97 6.38 -12.58
CA PRO A 247 25.50 5.32 -13.44
C PRO A 247 26.92 5.56 -13.97
N GLU A 248 27.25 6.81 -14.28
CA GLU A 248 28.54 7.24 -14.86
C GLU A 248 29.72 7.03 -13.89
N TYR A 249 29.44 7.05 -12.59
CA TYR A 249 30.42 6.85 -11.51
C TYR A 249 30.29 5.48 -10.84
N ALA A 250 29.56 4.54 -11.45
CA ALA A 250 29.38 3.21 -10.89
C ALA A 250 30.68 2.40 -10.86
N ASP A 251 31.51 2.55 -11.91
CA ASP A 251 32.74 1.78 -12.10
C ASP A 251 33.96 2.41 -11.43
N THR A 252 33.84 3.62 -10.88
CA THR A 252 34.92 4.24 -10.11
C THR A 252 35.13 3.50 -8.79
N PRO A 253 36.38 3.12 -8.44
CA PRO A 253 36.67 2.41 -7.20
C PRO A 253 36.18 3.20 -5.98
N ALA A 254 35.38 2.57 -5.13
CA ALA A 254 34.90 3.19 -3.91
C ALA A 254 36.08 3.40 -2.94
N ALA A 255 36.55 4.63 -2.81
CA ALA A 255 37.69 4.97 -1.94
C ALA A 255 37.38 4.87 -0.43
N SER A 256 36.10 4.87 -0.02
CA SER A 256 35.70 4.78 1.40
C SER A 256 34.25 4.31 1.59
N TYR A 257 33.94 3.79 2.79
CA TYR A 257 32.57 3.47 3.25
C TYR A 257 31.81 4.71 3.78
N GLU A 258 32.35 5.89 3.52
CA GLU A 258 31.79 7.18 3.94
C GLU A 258 31.11 7.85 2.74
N LEU A 259 30.36 8.93 3.01
CA LEU A 259 29.71 9.72 1.97
C LEU A 259 30.80 10.34 1.07
N SER A 260 30.72 10.05 -0.22
CA SER A 260 31.60 10.62 -1.24
C SER A 260 30.87 11.76 -1.96
N ASN A 261 31.61 12.73 -2.48
CA ASN A 261 31.03 13.84 -3.27
C ASN A 261 30.33 13.37 -4.55
N GLN A 262 30.53 12.12 -4.97
CA GLN A 262 29.91 11.50 -6.15
C GLN A 262 28.59 10.79 -5.83
N ASP A 263 28.22 10.66 -4.55
CA ASP A 263 26.95 10.05 -4.16
C ASP A 263 25.78 11.01 -4.41
N VAL A 264 24.65 10.44 -4.85
CA VAL A 264 23.36 11.15 -4.97
C VAL A 264 22.79 11.50 -3.57
N GLY A 265 23.33 10.87 -2.53
CA GLY A 265 22.97 11.08 -1.12
C GLY A 265 22.76 9.76 -0.38
N GLU A 266 22.24 9.87 0.84
CA GLU A 266 21.83 8.72 1.65
C GLU A 266 20.41 8.28 1.30
N ILE A 267 20.26 7.02 0.89
CA ILE A 267 18.95 6.42 0.66
C ILE A 267 18.66 5.49 1.83
N HIS A 268 17.55 5.74 2.53
CA HIS A 268 17.14 4.91 3.66
C HIS A 268 16.07 3.89 3.25
N PHE A 269 16.11 2.72 3.88
CA PHE A 269 15.08 1.70 3.73
C PHE A 269 14.69 1.12 5.09
N LEU A 270 13.46 0.64 5.19
CA LEU A 270 12.97 -0.08 6.35
C LEU A 270 12.91 -1.58 6.04
N LEU A 271 13.73 -2.36 6.73
CA LEU A 271 13.62 -3.82 6.77
C LEU A 271 12.60 -4.21 7.83
N LYS A 272 11.49 -4.80 7.38
CA LYS A 272 10.36 -5.21 8.22
C LYS A 272 10.21 -6.73 8.15
N GLN A 273 10.04 -7.35 9.31
CA GLN A 273 9.56 -8.72 9.43
C GLN A 273 8.13 -8.69 9.97
N GLU A 274 7.20 -9.26 9.22
CA GLU A 274 5.81 -9.42 9.60
C GLU A 274 5.59 -10.80 10.22
N ALA A 275 5.35 -10.84 11.53
CA ALA A 275 5.02 -12.09 12.22
C ALA A 275 3.56 -12.53 12.00
N LYS A 276 2.68 -11.57 11.65
CA LYS A 276 1.21 -11.78 11.52
C LYS A 276 0.60 -11.14 10.27
N GLY A 277 1.36 -10.32 9.53
CA GLY A 277 0.93 -9.66 8.30
C GLY A 277 1.55 -10.27 7.04
N ASP A 278 1.23 -9.68 5.88
CA ASP A 278 1.86 -9.99 4.60
C ASP A 278 2.15 -8.67 3.86
N LEU A 279 3.43 -8.38 3.62
CA LEU A 279 3.90 -7.15 2.97
C LEU A 279 3.51 -7.04 1.51
N ARG A 280 3.01 -8.14 0.90
CA ARG A 280 2.39 -8.06 -0.43
C ARG A 280 1.19 -7.14 -0.41
N LYS A 281 0.44 -7.06 0.71
CA LYS A 281 -0.69 -6.12 0.82
C LYS A 281 -0.23 -4.68 0.63
N ASP A 282 0.86 -4.29 1.28
CA ASP A 282 1.46 -2.97 1.12
C ASP A 282 1.90 -2.73 -0.33
N ALA A 283 2.62 -3.67 -0.94
CA ALA A 283 3.07 -3.55 -2.34
C ALA A 283 1.89 -3.35 -3.30
N ARG A 284 0.81 -4.11 -3.13
CA ARG A 284 -0.39 -4.04 -3.98
C ARG A 284 -1.18 -2.76 -3.80
N VAL A 285 -1.24 -2.24 -2.58
CA VAL A 285 -1.85 -0.93 -2.32
C VAL A 285 -1.03 0.17 -2.98
N GLN A 286 0.30 0.07 -3.00
CA GLN A 286 1.14 1.01 -3.76
C GLN A 286 0.90 0.92 -5.28
N ASP A 287 0.74 -0.29 -5.83
CA ASP A 287 0.36 -0.49 -7.25
C ASP A 287 -0.99 0.18 -7.56
N LEU A 288 -2.00 -0.03 -6.71
CA LEU A 288 -3.30 0.62 -6.83
C LEU A 288 -3.18 2.15 -6.76
N ASN A 289 -2.40 2.68 -5.81
CA ASN A 289 -2.20 4.11 -5.66
C ASN A 289 -1.52 4.72 -6.90
N ASN A 290 -0.59 4.00 -7.53
CA ASN A 290 0.01 4.42 -8.80
C ASN A 290 -1.03 4.50 -9.93
N VAL A 291 -1.95 3.54 -10.00
CA VAL A 291 -3.07 3.57 -10.96
C VAL A 291 -4.03 4.73 -10.66
N ILE A 292 -4.33 5.00 -9.39
CA ILE A 292 -5.16 6.14 -8.98
C ILE A 292 -4.50 7.46 -9.36
N ASN A 293 -3.20 7.61 -9.09
CA ASN A 293 -2.43 8.79 -9.49
C ASN A 293 -2.48 9.03 -11.00
N ARG A 294 -2.41 7.96 -11.80
CA ARG A 294 -2.58 8.05 -13.25
C ARG A 294 -3.98 8.53 -13.63
N ILE A 295 -5.02 7.97 -13.03
CA ILE A 295 -6.41 8.36 -13.28
C ILE A 295 -6.63 9.84 -12.92
N LEU A 296 -6.10 10.28 -11.77
CA LEU A 296 -6.18 11.67 -11.32
C LEU A 296 -5.40 12.59 -12.27
N ALA A 297 -4.21 12.22 -12.71
CA ALA A 297 -3.42 12.98 -13.68
C ALA A 297 -4.13 13.10 -15.05
N GLY A 298 -4.77 12.04 -15.54
CA GLY A 298 -5.53 12.08 -16.79
C GLY A 298 -6.75 13.00 -16.73
N ALA A 299 -7.42 13.05 -15.57
CA ALA A 299 -8.56 13.95 -15.35
C ALA A 299 -8.19 15.45 -15.36
N GLN A 300 -6.91 15.78 -15.18
CA GLN A 300 -6.39 17.17 -15.13
C GLN A 300 -6.33 17.87 -16.50
N SER A 301 -6.62 17.15 -17.59
CA SER A 301 -6.59 17.69 -18.96
C SER A 301 -7.90 18.38 -19.38
N GLY A 302 -8.91 18.45 -18.49
CA GLY A 302 -10.19 19.14 -18.70
C GLY A 302 -10.27 20.57 -18.13
N ALA A 303 -11.30 21.32 -18.53
CA ALA A 303 -11.45 22.77 -18.33
C ALA A 303 -11.79 23.28 -16.90
N HIS A 304 -11.58 22.51 -15.82
CA HIS A 304 -11.77 22.97 -14.43
C HIS A 304 -10.46 22.90 -13.61
N VAL A 305 -9.73 24.02 -13.60
CA VAL A 305 -8.30 24.00 -13.92
C VAL A 305 -7.32 24.18 -12.75
N ALA A 306 -7.69 24.61 -11.55
CA ALA A 306 -6.69 24.95 -10.51
C ALA A 306 -6.49 23.89 -9.40
N CYS A 307 -7.57 23.36 -8.82
CA CYS A 307 -7.53 22.42 -7.69
C CYS A 307 -7.20 20.98 -8.13
N GLN A 308 -7.69 20.58 -9.31
CA GLN A 308 -7.52 19.22 -9.84
C GLN A 308 -6.06 18.90 -10.21
N ARG A 309 -5.29 19.91 -10.64
CA ARG A 309 -3.88 19.81 -11.09
C ARG A 309 -2.88 19.32 -10.03
N ARG A 310 -3.29 19.22 -8.77
CA ARG A 310 -2.41 18.90 -7.63
C ARG A 310 -2.85 17.66 -6.85
N LEU A 311 -3.93 16.99 -7.28
CA LEU A 311 -4.42 15.77 -6.63
C LEU A 311 -3.50 14.59 -6.97
N HIS A 312 -2.75 14.13 -5.98
CA HIS A 312 -1.95 12.92 -6.06
C HIS A 312 -1.78 12.32 -4.66
N LEU A 313 -1.43 11.03 -4.64
CA LEU A 313 -1.01 10.27 -3.47
C LEU A 313 0.50 10.08 -3.54
N ARG A 314 1.21 10.42 -2.47
CA ARG A 314 2.60 10.00 -2.33
C ARG A 314 2.70 8.49 -2.19
N THR A 315 3.42 7.87 -3.12
CA THR A 315 3.71 6.43 -3.14
C THR A 315 5.19 6.16 -2.93
N PHE A 316 5.51 4.97 -2.45
CA PHE A 316 6.86 4.50 -2.17
C PHE A 316 6.99 3.03 -2.58
N SER A 317 8.22 2.56 -2.82
CA SER A 317 8.46 1.17 -3.22
C SER A 317 8.40 0.21 -2.04
N VAL A 318 7.76 -0.95 -2.26
CA VAL A 318 7.74 -2.08 -1.33
C VAL A 318 8.16 -3.32 -2.09
N VAL A 319 9.24 -3.95 -1.66
CA VAL A 319 9.75 -5.19 -2.26
C VAL A 319 9.70 -6.31 -1.22
N CYS A 320 8.98 -7.37 -1.54
CA CYS A 320 8.96 -8.58 -0.73
C CYS A 320 10.30 -9.32 -0.89
N LEU A 321 10.88 -9.76 0.22
CA LEU A 321 12.12 -10.56 0.23
C LEU A 321 11.82 -12.05 0.48
N SER A 322 10.77 -12.31 1.27
CA SER A 322 10.20 -13.63 1.56
C SER A 322 8.69 -13.47 1.83
N GLU A 323 8.02 -14.54 2.27
CA GLU A 323 6.61 -14.47 2.70
C GLU A 323 6.42 -13.62 3.98
N ASP A 324 7.44 -13.52 4.83
CA ASP A 324 7.39 -12.84 6.13
C ASP A 324 8.28 -11.59 6.22
N CYS A 325 9.13 -11.32 5.23
CA CYS A 325 10.09 -10.21 5.26
C CYS A 325 10.03 -9.38 3.97
N GLY A 326 10.33 -8.10 4.11
CA GLY A 326 10.40 -7.17 2.99
C GLY A 326 11.21 -5.93 3.30
N ILE A 327 11.54 -5.21 2.23
CA ILE A 327 12.24 -3.94 2.25
C ILE A 327 11.31 -2.85 1.72
N LEU A 328 11.16 -1.78 2.48
CA LEU A 328 10.32 -0.64 2.13
C LEU A 328 11.20 0.59 1.96
N GLU A 329 10.94 1.37 0.93
CA GLU A 329 11.56 2.69 0.75
C GLU A 329 11.17 3.60 1.90
N TRP A 330 12.17 4.22 2.53
CA TRP A 330 11.92 5.22 3.56
C TRP A 330 11.47 6.52 2.91
N VAL A 331 10.36 7.07 3.38
CA VAL A 331 9.88 8.36 2.90
C VAL A 331 10.67 9.47 3.59
N PRO A 332 11.47 10.27 2.87
CA PRO A 332 12.29 11.31 3.49
C PRO A 332 11.43 12.47 4.00
N ASN A 333 11.96 13.19 4.99
CA ASN A 333 11.36 14.39 5.59
C ASN A 333 9.98 14.18 6.20
N THR A 334 9.61 12.97 6.60
CA THR A 334 8.31 12.72 7.25
C THR A 334 8.43 12.54 8.76
N ASP A 335 7.48 13.09 9.51
CA ASP A 335 7.27 12.78 10.92
C ASP A 335 5.82 12.32 11.14
N SER A 336 5.58 11.56 12.21
CA SER A 336 4.24 11.05 12.48
C SER A 336 3.31 12.15 12.94
N PHE A 337 2.02 12.03 12.58
CA PHE A 337 0.99 12.97 13.00
C PHE A 337 0.95 13.09 14.53
N ARG A 338 1.11 11.96 15.25
CA ARG A 338 1.26 11.93 16.71
C ARG A 338 2.41 12.80 17.20
N ASN A 339 3.60 12.63 16.63
CA ASN A 339 4.79 13.36 17.06
C ASN A 339 4.64 14.86 16.81
N ILE A 340 4.12 15.25 15.64
CA ILE A 340 3.90 16.65 15.27
C ILE A 340 2.93 17.33 16.24
N VAL A 341 1.79 16.69 16.50
CA VAL A 341 0.78 17.20 17.41
C VAL A 341 1.31 17.25 18.84
N THR A 342 2.01 16.20 19.28
CA THR A 342 2.64 16.13 20.62
C THR A 342 3.68 17.25 20.83
N LYS A 343 4.54 17.50 19.83
CA LYS A 343 5.51 18.61 19.86
C LYS A 343 4.81 19.97 19.96
N SER A 344 3.65 20.10 19.33
CA SER A 344 2.82 21.32 19.39
C SER A 344 2.24 21.53 20.81
N TYR A 345 1.64 20.49 21.40
CA TYR A 345 0.98 20.54 22.71
C TYR A 345 1.90 20.61 23.94
N ASN A 346 3.21 20.31 23.90
CA ASN A 346 4.06 20.18 25.12
C ASN A 346 4.97 21.39 25.44
N PRO A 347 4.51 22.38 26.27
CA PRO A 347 5.01 23.73 26.56
C PRO A 347 6.21 23.98 27.43
N GLN A 348 7.19 23.09 27.57
CA GLN A 348 8.41 23.55 28.26
C GLN A 348 9.08 24.74 27.58
N ALA A 349 8.67 25.01 26.33
CA ALA A 349 8.91 26.23 25.59
C ALA A 349 10.46 26.41 25.49
N PRO A 350 11.03 27.45 24.89
CA PRO A 350 10.42 28.75 25.09
C PRO A 350 9.80 29.44 23.83
N ARG A 351 10.40 29.61 22.69
CA ARG A 351 11.73 30.07 22.87
C ARG A 351 11.86 31.29 23.82
N HIS A 352 10.80 32.02 24.29
CA HIS A 352 10.49 32.41 25.73
C HIS A 352 9.27 33.34 25.84
N SER A 353 8.21 33.16 25.04
CA SER A 353 7.09 34.13 25.05
C SER A 353 5.82 33.61 25.73
N ARG A 354 5.30 34.48 26.61
CA ARG A 354 4.34 34.20 27.67
C ARG A 354 3.11 33.46 27.12
N ARG A 355 2.82 32.28 27.68
CA ARG A 355 1.55 31.55 27.52
C ARG A 355 1.32 30.90 26.14
N ARG A 356 2.32 30.14 25.66
CA ARG A 356 2.15 29.00 24.72
C ARG A 356 0.72 28.44 24.83
N ARG A 357 -0.19 28.79 23.90
CA ARG A 357 -1.64 28.69 24.18
C ARG A 357 -2.05 27.24 24.42
N GLY A 358 -2.63 27.03 25.60
CA GLY A 358 -2.75 25.74 26.26
C GLY A 358 -1.97 25.79 27.58
N THR A 359 -2.60 26.24 28.66
CA THR A 359 -1.99 26.28 30.01
C THR A 359 -1.64 24.89 30.55
N ASN A 360 -2.12 23.84 29.89
CA ASN A 360 -1.90 22.46 30.28
C ASN A 360 -0.73 21.89 29.47
N LEU A 361 0.32 21.41 30.15
CA LEU A 361 1.15 20.37 29.55
C LEU A 361 0.21 19.28 29.04
N ALA A 362 0.39 18.79 27.80
CA ALA A 362 -0.26 17.56 27.39
C ALA A 362 0.25 16.40 28.23
N ASP A 363 -0.44 16.17 29.34
CA ASP A 363 -0.39 14.93 30.06
C ASP A 363 -1.20 13.90 29.27
N PHE A 364 -0.50 13.24 28.34
CA PHE A 364 -1.07 12.15 27.56
C PHE A 364 -1.52 10.98 28.44
N GLY A 365 -0.98 10.84 29.65
CA GLY A 365 -1.45 9.89 30.65
C GLY A 365 -2.85 10.27 31.14
N TYR A 366 -3.03 11.51 31.59
CA TYR A 366 -4.34 12.03 31.97
C TYR A 366 -5.36 11.96 30.83
N LEU A 367 -4.99 12.34 29.61
CA LEU A 367 -5.87 12.28 28.43
C LEU A 367 -6.33 10.86 28.14
N ARG A 368 -5.40 9.91 28.20
CA ARG A 368 -5.70 8.49 28.04
C ARG A 368 -6.71 8.04 29.11
N ASP A 369 -6.47 8.34 30.37
CA ASP A 369 -7.35 7.96 31.48
C ASP A 369 -8.72 8.63 31.39
N ALA A 370 -8.76 9.90 30.99
CA ALA A 370 -9.99 10.66 30.78
C ALA A 370 -10.82 10.08 29.64
N TYR A 371 -10.18 9.72 28.52
CA TYR A 371 -10.83 9.06 27.41
C TYR A 371 -11.35 7.68 27.81
N GLU A 372 -10.53 6.84 28.45
CA GLU A 372 -10.96 5.52 28.93
C GLU A 372 -12.14 5.63 29.91
N LYS A 373 -12.16 6.65 30.79
CA LYS A 373 -13.32 6.96 31.65
C LYS A 373 -14.57 7.33 30.84
N ALA A 374 -14.44 8.13 29.78
CA ALA A 374 -15.55 8.45 28.89
C ALA A 374 -16.10 7.18 28.19
N GLN A 375 -15.21 6.31 27.70
CA GLN A 375 -15.59 5.06 27.05
C GLN A 375 -16.37 4.10 27.97
N GLN A 376 -16.08 4.10 29.27
CA GLN A 376 -16.79 3.24 30.23
C GLN A 376 -18.29 3.53 30.30
N PHE A 377 -18.74 4.78 30.07
CA PHE A 377 -20.16 5.10 30.04
C PHE A 377 -20.90 4.39 28.89
N TYR A 378 -20.22 4.17 27.76
CA TYR A 378 -20.79 3.39 26.66
C TYR A 378 -20.66 1.89 26.92
N PHE A 379 -19.44 1.37 27.08
CA PHE A 379 -19.21 -0.08 27.12
C PHE A 379 -19.71 -0.78 28.39
N LYS A 380 -19.83 -0.08 29.53
CA LYS A 380 -20.36 -0.66 30.77
C LYS A 380 -21.80 -0.26 31.06
N ARG A 381 -22.19 0.98 30.74
CA ARG A 381 -23.51 1.54 31.10
C ARG A 381 -24.45 1.68 29.89
N GLY A 382 -24.00 1.36 28.68
CA GLY A 382 -24.83 1.40 27.47
C GLY A 382 -25.31 2.79 27.08
N ASN A 383 -24.64 3.87 27.51
CA ASN A 383 -25.05 5.25 27.22
C ASN A 383 -24.01 5.96 26.33
N LEU A 384 -24.26 5.95 25.02
CA LEU A 384 -23.37 6.50 24.01
C LEU A 384 -23.33 8.03 24.01
N LYS A 385 -24.50 8.67 24.08
CA LYS A 385 -24.64 10.14 24.14
C LYS A 385 -23.85 10.74 25.31
N LYS A 386 -23.94 10.12 26.49
CA LYS A 386 -23.18 10.56 27.68
C LYS A 386 -21.68 10.33 27.50
N ALA A 387 -21.27 9.22 26.89
CA ALA A 387 -19.86 8.98 26.59
C ALA A 387 -19.28 10.07 25.65
N ALA A 388 -20.01 10.42 24.59
CA ALA A 388 -19.63 11.49 23.66
C ALA A 388 -19.52 12.86 24.35
N LEU A 389 -20.49 13.22 25.19
CA LEU A 389 -20.47 14.47 25.96
C LEU A 389 -19.30 14.52 26.95
N MET A 390 -18.97 13.39 27.60
CA MET A 390 -17.80 13.31 28.48
C MET A 390 -16.49 13.39 27.70
N PHE A 391 -16.42 12.79 26.51
CA PHE A 391 -15.26 12.92 25.63
C PHE A 391 -15.00 14.38 25.23
N GLU A 392 -16.05 15.10 24.82
CA GLU A 392 -15.96 16.51 24.48
C GLU A 392 -15.47 17.36 25.66
N LYS A 393 -16.10 17.21 26.84
CA LYS A 393 -15.76 18.00 28.04
C LYS A 393 -14.37 17.68 28.60
N LEU A 394 -14.01 16.40 28.69
CA LEU A 394 -12.79 15.99 29.37
C LEU A 394 -11.54 16.01 28.47
N CYS A 395 -11.73 15.80 27.16
CA CYS A 395 -10.62 15.74 26.20
C CYS A 395 -10.59 16.99 25.31
N LEU A 396 -11.62 17.22 24.48
CA LEU A 396 -11.58 18.22 23.42
C LEU A 396 -11.55 19.67 23.95
N GLN A 397 -12.38 19.99 24.95
CA GLN A 397 -12.40 21.34 25.55
C GLN A 397 -11.11 21.65 26.33
N LYS A 398 -10.47 20.62 26.90
CA LYS A 398 -9.24 20.76 27.68
C LYS A 398 -7.98 20.89 26.80
N TYR A 399 -8.04 20.34 25.59
CA TYR A 399 -6.94 20.28 24.63
C TYR A 399 -7.43 20.78 23.25
N PRO A 400 -7.39 22.10 23.01
CA PRO A 400 -7.85 22.69 21.76
C PRO A 400 -6.90 22.35 20.61
N PRO A 401 -7.38 22.26 19.36
CA PRO A 401 -6.54 21.88 18.24
C PRO A 401 -5.42 22.88 17.97
N LEU A 402 -4.22 22.37 17.62
CA LEU A 402 -3.00 23.17 17.44
C LEU A 402 -2.23 22.87 16.13
N LEU A 403 -2.80 22.08 15.22
CA LEU A 403 -2.04 21.67 14.04
C LEU A 403 -1.85 22.83 13.05
N TYR A 404 -2.81 23.76 12.95
CA TYR A 404 -2.63 24.98 12.15
C TYR A 404 -1.36 25.74 12.55
N TRP A 405 -1.04 25.74 13.85
CA TRP A 405 0.08 26.45 14.44
C TRP A 405 1.42 25.82 14.06
N TRP A 406 1.46 24.49 13.95
CA TRP A 406 2.63 23.79 13.43
C TRP A 406 2.95 24.22 12.00
N PHE A 407 1.94 24.34 11.12
CA PHE A 407 2.15 24.83 9.76
C PHE A 407 2.73 26.25 9.73
N VAL A 408 2.19 27.16 10.56
CA VAL A 408 2.69 28.54 10.65
C VAL A 408 4.16 28.59 11.09
N HIS A 409 4.55 27.74 12.03
CA HIS A 409 5.93 27.70 12.51
C HIS A 409 6.91 27.02 11.56
N ASN A 410 6.48 25.92 10.95
CA ASN A 410 7.33 25.13 10.07
C ASN A 410 7.54 25.79 8.71
N PHE A 411 6.58 26.62 8.27
CA PHE A 411 6.63 27.38 7.03
C PHE A 411 6.49 28.89 7.28
N PRO A 412 7.58 29.60 7.66
CA PRO A 412 7.50 31.02 8.01
C PRO A 412 7.12 31.94 6.84
N ASN A 413 7.44 31.54 5.60
CA ASN A 413 7.09 32.29 4.41
C ASN A 413 5.59 32.09 4.09
N PRO A 414 4.78 33.17 3.95
CA PRO A 414 3.34 33.06 3.72
C PRO A 414 2.95 32.24 2.47
N HIS A 415 3.73 32.33 1.39
CA HIS A 415 3.50 31.54 0.18
C HIS A 415 3.75 30.06 0.43
N ALA A 416 4.90 29.73 1.03
CA ALA A 416 5.25 28.35 1.37
C ALA A 416 4.24 27.74 2.36
N TRP A 417 3.79 28.52 3.35
CA TRP A 417 2.74 28.12 4.29
C TRP A 417 1.43 27.81 3.60
N PHE A 418 0.95 28.73 2.75
CA PHE A 418 -0.30 28.55 2.02
C PHE A 418 -0.23 27.30 1.14
N GLU A 419 0.90 27.10 0.47
CA GLU A 419 1.11 25.95 -0.39
C GLU A 419 1.19 24.63 0.39
N ALA A 420 1.91 24.62 1.52
CA ALA A 420 2.03 23.44 2.38
C ALA A 420 0.68 23.04 2.99
N ARG A 421 -0.09 24.02 3.46
CA ARG A 421 -1.47 23.80 3.91
C ARG A 421 -2.35 23.26 2.80
N ALA A 422 -2.26 23.82 1.59
CA ALA A 422 -3.03 23.34 0.46
C ALA A 422 -2.64 21.88 0.11
N ARG A 423 -1.35 21.54 0.08
CA ARG A 423 -0.88 20.16 -0.13
C ARG A 423 -1.40 19.21 0.94
N PHE A 424 -1.37 19.60 2.20
CA PHE A 424 -1.94 18.81 3.31
C PHE A 424 -3.42 18.52 3.08
N THR A 425 -4.22 19.55 2.85
CA THR A 425 -5.68 19.41 2.66
C THR A 425 -6.02 18.55 1.44
N LEU A 426 -5.32 18.76 0.32
CA LEU A 426 -5.53 18.00 -0.91
C LEU A 426 -5.16 16.52 -0.72
N SER A 427 -3.94 16.23 -0.26
CA SER A 427 -3.49 14.85 -0.03
C SER A 427 -4.35 14.11 1.00
N ALA A 428 -4.73 14.78 2.10
CA ALA A 428 -5.66 14.21 3.09
C ALA A 428 -7.01 13.87 2.47
N SER A 429 -7.58 14.74 1.63
CA SER A 429 -8.87 14.47 0.97
C SER A 429 -8.81 13.28 0.01
N VAL A 430 -7.71 13.11 -0.73
CA VAL A 430 -7.53 11.98 -1.65
C VAL A 430 -7.38 10.69 -0.85
N TRP A 431 -6.57 10.70 0.22
CA TRP A 431 -6.44 9.55 1.12
C TRP A 431 -7.76 9.19 1.81
N SER A 432 -8.58 10.17 2.22
CA SER A 432 -9.91 9.93 2.81
C SER A 432 -10.85 9.25 1.82
N ALA A 433 -10.90 9.71 0.57
CA ALA A 433 -11.74 9.08 -0.46
C ALA A 433 -11.26 7.66 -0.79
N VAL A 434 -9.97 7.49 -1.08
CA VAL A 434 -9.38 6.19 -1.45
C VAL A 434 -9.45 5.20 -0.29
N GLY A 435 -9.12 5.66 0.93
CA GLY A 435 -9.20 4.87 2.15
C GLY A 435 -10.61 4.35 2.42
N HIS A 436 -11.64 5.18 2.22
CA HIS A 436 -13.02 4.72 2.33
C HIS A 436 -13.37 3.69 1.26
N ILE A 437 -13.03 3.92 -0.02
CA ILE A 437 -13.32 2.95 -1.10
C ILE A 437 -12.70 1.59 -0.79
N ILE A 438 -11.42 1.53 -0.43
CA ILE A 438 -10.73 0.25 -0.15
C ILE A 438 -11.05 -0.32 1.23
N GLY A 439 -11.65 0.46 2.14
CA GLY A 439 -11.89 0.06 3.53
C GLY A 439 -10.60 -0.03 4.35
N LEU A 440 -9.75 0.99 4.25
CA LEU A 440 -8.50 1.12 5.01
C LEU A 440 -8.80 1.46 6.48
N GLY A 441 -8.33 0.62 7.39
CA GLY A 441 -8.37 0.82 8.83
C GLY A 441 -6.98 0.90 9.45
N ASP A 442 -6.90 0.75 10.77
CA ASP A 442 -5.70 0.92 11.59
C ASP A 442 -5.03 2.29 11.38
N ARG A 443 -5.87 3.34 11.24
CA ARG A 443 -5.42 4.72 10.96
C ARG A 443 -5.13 5.51 12.25
N HIS A 444 -4.38 4.89 13.15
CA HIS A 444 -3.86 5.58 14.32
C HIS A 444 -2.82 6.66 13.92
N SER A 445 -2.52 7.59 14.82
CA SER A 445 -1.73 8.80 14.54
C SER A 445 -0.25 8.55 14.22
N GLU A 446 0.22 7.30 14.28
CA GLU A 446 1.59 6.92 13.86
C GLU A 446 1.65 6.40 12.42
N ASN A 447 0.51 5.95 11.86
CA ASN A 447 0.40 5.46 10.48
C ASN A 447 0.04 6.58 9.48
N ILE A 448 -0.18 7.79 9.98
CA ILE A 448 -0.34 9.01 9.17
C ILE A 448 0.89 9.86 9.41
N LEU A 449 1.64 10.10 8.35
CA LEU A 449 2.85 10.91 8.35
C LEU A 449 2.57 12.24 7.64
N ILE A 450 3.28 13.29 8.04
CA ILE A 450 3.26 14.58 7.36
C ILE A 450 4.69 14.88 6.93
N ASP A 451 4.85 15.28 5.67
CA ASP A 451 6.11 15.79 5.14
C ASP A 451 6.40 17.17 5.74
N THR A 452 7.51 17.28 6.47
CA THR A 452 7.96 18.50 7.12
C THR A 452 8.59 19.50 6.16
N ALA A 453 8.92 19.11 4.93
CA ALA A 453 9.45 19.99 3.89
C ALA A 453 8.36 20.62 3.01
N ASN A 454 7.20 19.97 2.84
CA ASN A 454 6.15 20.48 1.94
C ASN A 454 4.71 20.36 2.46
N GLY A 455 4.46 19.75 3.61
CA GLY A 455 3.14 19.63 4.23
C GLY A 455 2.25 18.49 3.73
N GLU A 456 2.70 17.65 2.80
CA GLU A 456 1.89 16.56 2.25
C GLU A 456 1.58 15.46 3.29
N CYS A 457 0.35 14.92 3.26
CA CYS A 457 -0.08 13.78 4.06
C CYS A 457 0.27 12.45 3.37
N VAL A 458 0.89 11.53 4.12
CA VAL A 458 1.35 10.23 3.63
C VAL A 458 0.85 9.13 4.57
N HIS A 459 0.17 8.13 4.02
CA HIS A 459 -0.24 6.96 4.80
C HIS A 459 0.79 5.84 4.66
N VAL A 460 1.04 5.13 5.77
CA VAL A 460 1.90 3.93 5.82
C VAL A 460 1.20 2.78 6.52
N ASP A 461 1.74 1.57 6.38
CA ASP A 461 1.22 0.30 6.90
C ASP A 461 -0.19 -0.03 6.39
N PHE A 462 -0.32 -0.94 5.42
CA PHE A 462 -1.58 -1.26 4.77
C PHE A 462 -2.08 -2.70 5.07
N ASP A 463 -1.70 -3.30 6.22
CA ASP A 463 -2.19 -4.64 6.55
C ASP A 463 -3.70 -4.69 6.85
N CYS A 464 -4.28 -3.55 7.27
CA CYS A 464 -5.68 -3.43 7.66
C CYS A 464 -6.55 -2.85 6.52
N ILE A 465 -6.73 -3.60 5.44
CA ILE A 465 -7.55 -3.21 4.27
C ILE A 465 -8.84 -4.05 4.18
N PHE A 466 -9.76 -3.68 3.28
CA PHE A 466 -11.02 -4.38 3.03
C PHE A 466 -11.90 -4.53 4.27
N ASN A 467 -12.01 -3.46 5.04
CA ASN A 467 -12.81 -3.37 6.27
C ASN A 467 -12.37 -4.32 7.39
N LYS A 468 -11.13 -4.82 7.35
CA LYS A 468 -10.53 -5.58 8.46
C LYS A 468 -10.56 -4.78 9.78
N GLY A 469 -10.54 -3.45 9.71
CA GLY A 469 -10.69 -2.55 10.86
C GLY A 469 -11.98 -2.75 11.65
N LEU A 470 -13.09 -3.14 10.99
CA LEU A 470 -14.36 -3.45 11.66
C LEU A 470 -14.31 -4.77 12.45
N ASN A 471 -13.37 -5.65 12.11
CA ASN A 471 -13.19 -6.96 12.76
C ASN A 471 -12.21 -6.93 13.93
N LEU A 472 -11.60 -5.77 14.22
CA LEU A 472 -10.73 -5.60 15.37
C LEU A 472 -11.52 -5.77 16.70
N PRO A 473 -10.85 -6.13 17.82
CA PRO A 473 -11.50 -6.23 19.12
C PRO A 473 -12.24 -4.94 19.52
N ARG A 474 -11.65 -3.80 19.16
CA ARG A 474 -12.28 -2.48 19.15
C ARG A 474 -12.46 -2.07 17.68
N PRO A 475 -13.66 -2.22 17.11
CA PRO A 475 -13.91 -1.88 15.71
C PRO A 475 -13.65 -0.41 15.40
N GLU A 476 -13.06 -0.14 14.23
CA GLU A 476 -12.94 1.23 13.72
C GLU A 476 -14.21 1.62 12.95
N VAL A 477 -15.12 2.30 13.64
CA VAL A 477 -16.50 2.58 13.18
C VAL A 477 -16.64 3.88 12.39
N ILE A 478 -15.53 4.37 11.83
CA ILE A 478 -15.45 5.63 11.09
C ILE A 478 -14.92 5.36 9.67
N PRO A 479 -15.31 6.16 8.66
CA PRO A 479 -14.89 5.91 7.28
C PRO A 479 -13.41 6.25 7.03
N PHE A 480 -12.84 7.20 7.77
CA PHE A 480 -11.42 7.59 7.75
C PHE A 480 -11.12 8.50 8.96
N ARG A 481 -9.83 8.74 9.25
CA ARG A 481 -9.41 9.67 10.31
C ARG A 481 -9.72 11.11 9.90
N LEU A 482 -10.60 11.78 10.65
CA LEU A 482 -10.86 13.21 10.52
C LEU A 482 -11.10 13.80 11.92
N THR A 483 -10.02 14.15 12.60
CA THR A 483 -10.05 14.68 13.97
C THR A 483 -10.01 16.20 13.99
N VAL A 484 -10.28 16.80 15.16
CA VAL A 484 -10.29 18.26 15.33
C VAL A 484 -8.97 18.93 14.93
N ASN A 485 -7.81 18.29 15.17
CA ASN A 485 -6.52 18.85 14.73
C ASN A 485 -6.36 18.79 13.20
N MET A 486 -6.89 17.77 12.52
CA MET A 486 -6.86 17.73 11.06
C MET A 486 -7.74 18.82 10.45
N ILE A 487 -8.96 18.98 10.97
CA ILE A 487 -9.93 19.99 10.50
C ILE A 487 -9.37 21.40 10.67
N ASP A 488 -8.78 21.67 11.83
CA ASP A 488 -8.13 22.92 12.17
C ASP A 488 -6.99 23.30 11.20
N ALA A 489 -6.18 22.33 10.78
CA ALA A 489 -5.14 22.57 9.80
C ALA A 489 -5.66 22.88 8.38
N PHE A 490 -6.88 22.49 8.03
CA PHE A 490 -7.46 22.86 6.74
C PHE A 490 -7.72 24.37 6.61
N GLY A 491 -7.72 25.09 7.74
CA GLY A 491 -7.95 26.53 7.81
C GLY A 491 -9.40 26.88 8.17
N PRO A 492 -9.79 28.15 8.02
CA PRO A 492 -11.03 28.67 8.59
C PRO A 492 -12.30 28.06 8.00
N THR A 493 -12.25 27.54 6.78
CA THR A 493 -13.37 26.84 6.14
C THR A 493 -13.54 25.39 6.62
N GLY A 494 -12.59 24.88 7.41
CA GLY A 494 -12.58 23.50 7.89
C GLY A 494 -12.80 22.49 6.77
N THR A 495 -13.80 21.61 6.96
CA THR A 495 -14.16 20.56 6.00
C THR A 495 -14.88 21.10 4.77
N GLU A 496 -15.66 22.18 4.88
CA GLU A 496 -16.55 22.70 3.82
C GLU A 496 -15.83 23.51 2.73
N GLY A 497 -14.51 23.66 2.82
CA GLY A 497 -13.69 24.34 1.83
C GLY A 497 -13.02 23.40 0.83
N THR A 498 -11.72 23.61 0.63
CA THR A 498 -10.90 22.84 -0.32
C THR A 498 -11.00 21.34 -0.09
N PHE A 499 -11.07 20.88 1.17
CA PHE A 499 -11.16 19.46 1.53
C PHE A 499 -12.36 18.77 0.87
N LYS A 500 -13.58 19.27 1.08
CA LYS A 500 -14.80 18.70 0.49
C LYS A 500 -14.79 18.83 -1.04
N GLY A 501 -14.37 19.97 -1.58
CA GLY A 501 -14.26 20.16 -3.02
C GLY A 501 -13.31 19.17 -3.71
N SER A 502 -12.11 18.97 -3.15
CA SER A 502 -11.14 18.00 -3.69
C SER A 502 -11.59 16.55 -3.48
N MET A 503 -12.27 16.26 -2.38
CA MET A 503 -12.87 14.95 -2.13
C MET A 503 -13.98 14.62 -3.14
N ILE A 504 -14.85 15.59 -3.48
CA ILE A 504 -15.90 15.45 -4.52
C ILE A 504 -15.25 15.15 -5.87
N SER A 505 -14.25 15.94 -6.26
CA SER A 505 -13.54 15.73 -7.52
C SER A 505 -12.86 14.35 -7.56
N THR A 506 -12.23 13.94 -6.47
CA THR A 506 -11.57 12.62 -6.36
C THR A 506 -12.59 11.50 -6.49
N MET A 507 -13.66 11.52 -5.68
CA MET A 507 -14.69 10.50 -5.69
C MET A 507 -15.40 10.40 -7.05
N SER A 508 -15.76 11.54 -7.66
CA SER A 508 -16.34 11.57 -9.01
C SER A 508 -15.43 10.90 -10.05
N THR A 509 -14.12 11.17 -9.98
CA THR A 509 -13.13 10.58 -10.88
C THR A 509 -12.99 9.06 -10.66
N LEU A 510 -12.97 8.62 -9.39
CA LEU A 510 -12.92 7.21 -9.03
C LEU A 510 -14.17 6.45 -9.51
N ARG A 511 -15.38 7.02 -9.32
CA ARG A 511 -16.64 6.44 -9.82
C ARG A 511 -16.64 6.33 -11.35
N LYS A 512 -16.15 7.35 -12.06
CA LYS A 512 -16.04 7.35 -13.53
C LYS A 512 -15.11 6.24 -14.05
N HIS A 513 -14.04 5.94 -13.34
CA HIS A 513 -13.05 4.92 -13.71
C HIS A 513 -13.17 3.62 -12.88
N ARG A 514 -14.38 3.31 -12.38
CA ARG A 514 -14.66 2.12 -11.54
C ARG A 514 -14.12 0.85 -12.17
N ASP A 515 -14.28 0.71 -13.48
CA ASP A 515 -13.91 -0.48 -14.25
C ASP A 515 -12.40 -0.75 -14.20
N THR A 516 -11.59 0.30 -14.29
CA THR A 516 -10.14 0.23 -14.20
C THR A 516 -9.70 -0.09 -12.76
N LEU A 517 -10.35 0.49 -11.76
CA LEU A 517 -10.05 0.19 -10.35
C LEU A 517 -10.37 -1.26 -10.01
N LEU A 518 -11.55 -1.74 -10.41
CA LEU A 518 -11.98 -3.12 -10.20
C LEU A 518 -11.06 -4.12 -10.92
N SER A 519 -10.56 -3.79 -12.12
CA SER A 519 -9.60 -4.67 -12.81
C SER A 519 -8.26 -4.86 -12.12
N VAL A 520 -7.85 -3.90 -11.26
CA VAL A 520 -6.61 -3.99 -10.48
C VAL A 520 -6.88 -4.65 -9.12
N LEU A 521 -8.02 -4.31 -8.51
CA LEU A 521 -8.42 -4.82 -7.19
C LEU A 521 -8.86 -6.29 -7.23
N GLU A 522 -9.53 -6.73 -8.28
CA GLU A 522 -10.01 -8.12 -8.37
C GLU A 522 -8.87 -9.15 -8.35
N PRO A 523 -7.81 -9.05 -9.18
CA PRO A 523 -6.65 -9.93 -9.08
C PRO A 523 -5.94 -9.83 -7.73
N PHE A 524 -5.88 -8.62 -7.13
CA PHE A 524 -5.27 -8.42 -5.83
C PHE A 524 -6.01 -9.20 -4.73
N VAL A 525 -7.33 -9.07 -4.70
CA VAL A 525 -8.19 -9.70 -3.69
C VAL A 525 -8.28 -11.22 -3.89
N LYS A 526 -8.17 -11.70 -5.14
CA LYS A 526 -8.09 -13.13 -5.48
C LYS A 526 -6.69 -13.73 -5.36
N ASP A 527 -5.66 -12.96 -5.00
CA ASP A 527 -4.28 -13.44 -4.94
C ASP A 527 -4.16 -14.63 -3.98
N PRO A 528 -3.82 -15.84 -4.47
CA PRO A 528 -3.75 -17.05 -3.64
C PRO A 528 -2.59 -17.04 -2.65
N VAL A 529 -1.60 -16.16 -2.83
CA VAL A 529 -0.43 -16.06 -1.96
C VAL A 529 -0.72 -15.14 -0.76
N ILE A 530 -1.71 -14.25 -0.86
CA ILE A 530 -2.06 -13.31 0.20
C ILE A 530 -3.02 -13.95 1.19
N ASP A 531 -2.61 -13.99 2.46
CA ASP A 531 -3.49 -14.46 3.53
C ASP A 531 -4.46 -13.36 4.00
N TRP A 532 -5.74 -13.52 3.60
CA TRP A 532 -6.84 -12.63 3.96
C TRP A 532 -7.46 -12.95 5.33
N LYS A 533 -7.16 -14.11 5.93
CA LYS A 533 -7.75 -14.52 7.22
C LYS A 533 -6.72 -15.11 8.16
N ARG A 534 -6.64 -14.59 9.39
CA ARG A 534 -6.17 -15.42 10.52
C ARG A 534 -6.93 -15.20 11.82
N ASN A 535 -7.84 -16.13 12.11
CA ASN A 535 -7.99 -16.86 13.38
C ASN A 535 -9.42 -17.40 13.57
N LYS A 536 -9.60 -18.72 13.46
CA LYS A 536 -10.14 -19.60 14.50
C LYS A 536 -9.70 -21.05 14.17
N SER A 537 -9.06 -21.68 15.16
CA SER A 537 -8.48 -23.04 15.24
C SER A 537 -7.42 -23.48 14.23
N LYS A 538 -6.27 -23.93 14.79
CA LYS A 538 -5.44 -24.99 14.21
C LYS A 538 -6.30 -26.25 14.08
N GLN A 539 -7.10 -26.34 13.03
CA GLN A 539 -7.67 -27.60 12.60
C GLN A 539 -7.22 -27.80 11.16
N GLU A 540 -6.49 -28.87 10.95
CA GLU A 540 -6.01 -29.37 9.67
C GLU A 540 -7.22 -29.63 8.76
N ARG A 541 -7.71 -28.59 8.10
CA ARG A 541 -8.56 -28.74 6.91
C ARG A 541 -7.67 -28.43 5.72
N GLY A 542 -7.54 -29.40 4.82
CA GLY A 542 -6.61 -29.38 3.68
C GLY A 542 -6.67 -28.11 2.84
N ASN A 543 -5.60 -27.86 2.08
CA ASN A 543 -5.39 -26.64 1.30
C ASN A 543 -6.60 -26.22 0.43
N ALA A 544 -7.37 -27.18 -0.11
CA ALA A 544 -8.56 -26.91 -0.92
C ALA A 544 -9.69 -26.16 -0.17
N SER A 545 -9.85 -26.39 1.15
CA SER A 545 -10.88 -25.71 1.95
C SER A 545 -10.52 -24.25 2.24
N LYS A 546 -9.22 -23.96 2.43
CA LYS A 546 -8.72 -22.60 2.67
C LYS A 546 -8.88 -21.70 1.44
N THR A 547 -8.56 -22.21 0.25
CA THR A 547 -8.68 -21.46 -1.01
C THR A 547 -10.13 -21.04 -1.28
N HIS A 548 -11.09 -21.95 -1.10
CA HIS A 548 -12.51 -21.64 -1.31
C HIS A 548 -13.03 -20.56 -0.34
N ILE A 549 -12.61 -20.62 0.94
CA ILE A 549 -13.01 -19.63 1.95
C ILE A 549 -12.43 -18.25 1.63
N ASN A 550 -11.20 -18.19 1.14
CA ASN A 550 -10.56 -16.94 0.73
C ASN A 550 -11.27 -16.33 -0.49
N LEU A 551 -11.64 -17.14 -1.49
CA LEU A 551 -12.40 -16.68 -2.67
C LEU A 551 -13.77 -16.09 -2.31
N VAL A 552 -14.49 -16.67 -1.34
CA VAL A 552 -15.78 -16.11 -0.88
C VAL A 552 -15.60 -14.77 -0.18
N ALA A 553 -14.59 -14.65 0.71
CA ALA A 553 -14.28 -13.38 1.38
C ALA A 553 -13.81 -12.31 0.38
N ALA A 554 -13.04 -12.74 -0.62
CA ALA A 554 -12.59 -11.92 -1.74
C ALA A 554 -13.77 -11.32 -2.53
N ARG A 555 -14.71 -12.16 -2.97
CA ARG A 555 -15.93 -11.73 -3.68
C ARG A 555 -16.76 -10.74 -2.87
N ARG A 556 -16.92 -10.96 -1.56
CA ARG A 556 -17.63 -10.02 -0.67
C ARG A 556 -16.93 -8.68 -0.59
N SER A 557 -15.61 -8.68 -0.48
CA SER A 557 -14.81 -7.44 -0.40
C SER A 557 -14.91 -6.63 -1.70
N ILE A 558 -14.81 -7.30 -2.85
CA ILE A 558 -14.99 -6.66 -4.17
C ILE A 558 -16.39 -6.06 -4.30
N LYS A 559 -17.44 -6.80 -3.92
CA LYS A 559 -18.82 -6.31 -3.94
C LYS A 559 -18.99 -5.04 -3.09
N VAL A 560 -18.40 -5.02 -1.89
CA VAL A 560 -18.45 -3.85 -1.00
C VAL A 560 -17.77 -2.63 -1.63
N ILE A 561 -16.64 -2.81 -2.30
CA ILE A 561 -15.93 -1.73 -3.00
C ILE A 561 -16.76 -1.23 -4.19
N GLU A 562 -17.33 -2.16 -4.96
CA GLU A 562 -18.20 -1.85 -6.08
C GLU A 562 -19.42 -1.05 -5.63
N GLU A 563 -20.10 -1.46 -4.56
CA GLU A 563 -21.21 -0.72 -3.94
C GLU A 563 -20.80 0.72 -3.56
N ARG A 564 -19.63 0.90 -2.94
CA ARG A 564 -19.10 2.24 -2.58
C ARG A 564 -18.84 3.11 -3.81
N LEU A 565 -18.35 2.52 -4.90
CA LEU A 565 -18.13 3.20 -6.18
C LEU A 565 -19.45 3.52 -6.91
N HIS A 566 -20.54 2.80 -6.61
CA HIS A 566 -21.89 3.14 -7.07
C HIS A 566 -22.57 4.19 -6.17
N GLY A 567 -21.96 4.56 -5.04
CA GLY A 567 -22.50 5.53 -4.11
C GLY A 567 -23.40 4.96 -3.02
N ILE A 568 -23.41 3.63 -2.86
CA ILE A 568 -24.07 2.96 -1.74
C ILE A 568 -23.16 3.07 -0.53
N TYR A 569 -23.68 3.61 0.58
CA TYR A 569 -22.91 3.79 1.80
C TYR A 569 -23.08 2.56 2.72
N ASN A 570 -22.10 1.66 2.69
CA ASN A 570 -22.20 0.36 3.36
C ASN A 570 -21.26 0.22 4.59
N LEU A 571 -20.88 1.34 5.22
CA LEU A 571 -20.13 1.29 6.48
C LEU A 571 -21.10 1.00 7.63
N ARG A 572 -21.00 -0.20 8.19
CA ARG A 572 -21.85 -0.64 9.31
C ARG A 572 -21.04 -0.70 10.60
N ASN A 573 -21.61 -0.19 11.68
CA ASN A 573 -20.99 -0.24 12.99
C ASN A 573 -21.35 -1.58 13.69
N PRO A 574 -20.39 -2.51 13.85
CA PRO A 574 -20.65 -3.82 14.47
C PRO A 574 -20.87 -3.76 15.99
N ASN A 575 -20.66 -2.61 16.64
CA ASN A 575 -20.88 -2.47 18.08
C ASN A 575 -22.37 -2.50 18.46
N PHE A 576 -23.27 -2.15 17.54
CA PHE A 576 -24.72 -2.17 17.80
C PHE A 576 -25.25 -3.58 18.09
N LEU A 577 -24.65 -4.60 17.48
CA LEU A 577 -24.97 -6.00 17.79
C LEU A 577 -24.32 -6.50 19.09
N LYS A 578 -23.25 -5.84 19.55
CA LYS A 578 -22.43 -6.29 20.69
C LYS A 578 -22.85 -5.67 22.02
N TYR A 579 -23.32 -4.43 22.02
CA TYR A 579 -23.62 -3.66 23.23
C TYR A 579 -25.07 -3.18 23.23
N LYS A 580 -25.87 -3.67 24.19
CA LYS A 580 -27.26 -3.21 24.39
C LYS A 580 -27.24 -1.74 24.81
N ARG A 581 -27.91 -0.88 24.03
CA ARG A 581 -28.04 0.55 24.33
C ARG A 581 -29.20 0.80 25.28
N THR A 582 -29.02 1.75 26.19
CA THR A 582 -30.05 2.16 27.18
C THR A 582 -31.03 3.19 26.63
N ASP A 583 -30.79 3.75 25.44
CA ASP A 583 -31.61 4.77 24.80
C ASP A 583 -32.69 4.21 23.86
N GLY A 584 -32.85 2.89 23.77
CA GLY A 584 -33.95 2.23 23.05
C GLY A 584 -33.93 2.35 21.52
N VAL A 585 -33.07 3.19 20.96
CA VAL A 585 -32.91 3.39 19.52
C VAL A 585 -31.78 2.47 19.03
N SER A 586 -32.12 1.22 18.74
CA SER A 586 -31.33 0.35 17.88
C SER A 586 -31.81 0.48 16.43
N HIS A 587 -31.92 1.70 15.92
CA HIS A 587 -32.14 1.93 14.49
C HIS A 587 -30.79 1.97 13.79
N ASP A 588 -30.17 0.80 13.70
CA ASP A 588 -29.21 0.48 12.64
C ASP A 588 -29.58 -0.94 12.19
N ASP A 589 -30.65 -0.93 11.39
CA ASP A 589 -31.48 -1.99 10.85
C ASP A 589 -30.83 -3.39 10.73
N GLU A 590 -31.48 -4.37 11.38
CA GLU A 590 -31.35 -5.79 11.08
C GLU A 590 -31.87 -6.14 9.67
N ASP A 591 -32.60 -5.24 9.00
CA ASP A 591 -33.13 -5.45 7.67
C ASP A 591 -32.34 -4.68 6.60
N GLY A 592 -31.99 -5.40 5.54
CA GLY A 592 -31.32 -4.86 4.36
C GLY A 592 -32.20 -3.87 3.59
N ILE A 593 -32.39 -2.66 4.11
CA ILE A 593 -32.72 -1.53 3.25
C ILE A 593 -31.50 -1.35 2.35
N HIS A 594 -31.66 -1.72 1.08
CA HIS A 594 -30.76 -1.30 0.03
C HIS A 594 -30.73 0.22 0.04
N GLU A 595 -29.75 0.80 0.73
CA GLU A 595 -29.58 2.25 0.73
C GLU A 595 -29.46 2.70 -0.73
N LEU A 596 -30.36 3.60 -1.12
CA LEU A 596 -30.38 4.16 -2.45
C LEU A 596 -29.01 4.79 -2.75
N PRO A 597 -28.49 4.65 -3.98
CA PRO A 597 -27.20 5.22 -4.33
C PRO A 597 -27.23 6.73 -4.14
N LEU A 598 -26.34 7.24 -3.28
CA LEU A 598 -26.22 8.65 -3.00
C LEU A 598 -25.46 9.35 -4.15
N SER A 599 -25.80 10.62 -4.35
CA SER A 599 -24.96 11.52 -5.15
C SER A 599 -23.54 11.56 -4.58
N VAL A 600 -22.56 11.98 -5.38
CA VAL A 600 -21.16 12.08 -4.90
C VAL A 600 -21.08 13.01 -3.69
N GLU A 601 -21.76 14.15 -3.74
CA GLU A 601 -21.81 15.12 -2.65
C GLU A 601 -22.53 14.56 -1.42
N GLY A 602 -23.65 13.85 -1.60
CA GLY A 602 -24.40 13.23 -0.52
C GLY A 602 -23.60 12.15 0.20
N GLN A 603 -22.89 11.29 -0.54
CA GLN A 603 -22.00 10.29 0.05
C GLN A 603 -20.89 10.97 0.87
N ILE A 604 -20.26 12.01 0.34
CA ILE A 604 -19.17 12.73 1.02
C ILE A 604 -19.68 13.47 2.26
N HIS A 605 -20.84 14.10 2.18
CA HIS A 605 -21.43 14.78 3.32
C HIS A 605 -21.68 13.80 4.47
N ARG A 606 -22.27 12.63 4.17
CA ARG A 606 -22.47 11.56 5.16
C ARG A 606 -21.14 11.06 5.73
N MET A 607 -20.16 10.80 4.86
CA MET A 607 -18.83 10.35 5.28
C MET A 607 -18.15 11.34 6.25
N ILE A 608 -18.23 12.65 5.97
CA ILE A 608 -17.67 13.69 6.84
C ILE A 608 -18.44 13.75 8.17
N ALA A 609 -19.76 13.70 8.13
CA ALA A 609 -20.60 13.70 9.34
C ALA A 609 -20.26 12.51 10.25
N GLU A 610 -20.12 11.30 9.69
CA GLU A 610 -19.77 10.11 10.47
C GLU A 610 -18.33 10.09 10.99
N ALA A 611 -17.37 10.63 10.21
CA ALA A 611 -15.97 10.71 10.62
C ALA A 611 -15.74 11.71 11.77
N THR A 612 -16.54 12.77 11.83
CA THR A 612 -16.45 13.83 12.86
C THR A 612 -17.37 13.59 14.06
N ASN A 613 -18.27 12.61 13.99
CA ASN A 613 -19.23 12.35 15.06
C ASN A 613 -18.53 11.85 16.34
N ASN A 614 -18.68 12.62 17.44
CA ASN A 614 -18.13 12.27 18.76
C ASN A 614 -18.65 10.93 19.29
N GLU A 615 -19.87 10.50 18.93
CA GLU A 615 -20.39 9.18 19.27
C GLU A 615 -19.62 8.06 18.58
N ASN A 616 -19.16 8.26 17.34
CA ASN A 616 -18.33 7.27 16.65
C ASN A 616 -16.89 7.32 17.17
N LEU A 617 -16.34 8.52 17.37
CA LEU A 617 -14.97 8.73 17.85
C LEU A 617 -14.73 8.10 19.23
N VAL A 618 -15.68 8.20 20.17
CA VAL A 618 -15.54 7.63 21.53
C VAL A 618 -15.56 6.09 21.55
N GLN A 619 -15.98 5.44 20.46
CA GLN A 619 -15.99 3.96 20.37
C GLN A 619 -14.63 3.38 19.97
N LEU A 620 -13.72 4.22 19.45
CA LEU A 620 -12.44 3.79 18.90
C LEU A 620 -11.47 3.34 19.99
N TYR A 621 -10.52 2.49 19.60
CA TYR A 621 -9.44 2.06 20.50
C TYR A 621 -8.65 3.26 21.04
N VAL A 622 -8.30 3.24 22.33
CA VAL A 622 -7.56 4.34 22.97
C VAL A 622 -6.24 4.69 22.27
N GLY A 623 -5.52 3.69 21.73
CA GLY A 623 -4.29 3.92 20.96
C GLY A 623 -4.50 4.59 19.60
N TRP A 624 -5.75 4.65 19.11
CA TRP A 624 -6.11 5.46 17.94
C TRP A 624 -6.00 6.96 18.24
N MET A 625 -6.15 7.34 19.52
CA MET A 625 -6.05 8.71 20.05
C MET A 625 -6.98 9.70 19.32
N PRO A 626 -8.32 9.61 19.47
CA PRO A 626 -9.25 10.45 18.72
C PRO A 626 -9.23 11.94 19.06
N TRP A 627 -8.64 12.31 20.19
CA TRP A 627 -8.41 13.71 20.56
C TRP A 627 -7.20 14.35 19.84
N VAL A 628 -6.37 13.53 19.19
CA VAL A 628 -5.28 13.96 18.29
C VAL A 628 -5.85 13.98 16.89
#